data_AF-A0A965JJX8-F1
#
_entry.id   AF-A0A965JJX8-F1
#
_cell.length_a   1.000
_cell.length_b   1.000
_cell.length_c   1.000
_cell.angle_alpha   90.00
_cell.angle_beta   90.00
_cell.angle_gamma   90.00
#
_symmetry.space_group_name_H-M   'P 1'
#
loop_
_entity.id
_entity.type
_entity.pdbx_description
1 polymer ?
#
loop_
_entity_poly.entity_id
_entity_poly.type
_entity_poly.pdbx_seq_one_letter_code
_entity_poly.pdbx_strand_id
1 'polypeptide(L)'
;SFARQLVKEQGGDATTQYLCLLEVGELISGGQAGADPGGVAADMVREAAAQLLAEDSEFIRADINTFDVSAHVGDAQAAAAFRSAYRDVVLASDSLNATLQYLLRAMGEGAGTDFDKVLESTKAALGADLAAARPSTDRVRLQHLVTDLYHLKVISTVVDQCTKLGQTLRTRHGMAPFKATELASDLVSLSNERWVDASRVGRLADRFGAARLPSAKVDFLTGARDSLRQLPPLVFSSPESRQSLLDAAQTAIDDAIGAEEGG
;
A
#
# COMPACT_ATOMS: atom_id res chain seq x y z
N SER A 1 -15.04 29.94 7.90
CA SER A 1 -14.69 31.37 7.77
C SER A 1 -14.51 31.73 6.29
N PHE A 2 -14.53 33.02 5.93
CA PHE A 2 -14.32 33.48 4.54
C PHE A 2 -12.96 33.01 3.98
N ALA A 3 -11.89 33.04 4.78
CA ALA A 3 -10.58 32.51 4.41
C ALA A 3 -10.61 31.02 4.03
N ARG A 4 -11.33 30.18 4.79
CA ARG A 4 -11.49 28.75 4.44
C ARG A 4 -12.23 28.56 3.11
N GLN A 5 -13.25 29.39 2.86
CA GLN A 5 -14.02 29.29 1.62
C GLN A 5 -13.17 29.67 0.40
N LEU A 6 -12.39 30.75 0.50
CA LEU A 6 -11.45 31.17 -0.54
C LEU A 6 -10.41 30.09 -0.87
N VAL A 7 -9.77 29.50 0.16
CA VAL A 7 -8.74 28.48 -0.07
C VAL A 7 -9.36 27.18 -0.59
N LYS A 8 -10.59 26.83 -0.18
CA LYS A 8 -11.34 25.71 -0.76
C LYS A 8 -11.71 25.94 -2.23
N GLU A 9 -12.03 27.17 -2.62
CA GLU A 9 -12.30 27.55 -4.01
C GLU A 9 -11.05 27.50 -4.90
N GLN A 10 -9.85 27.68 -4.34
CA GLN A 10 -8.58 27.46 -5.05
C GLN A 10 -8.25 25.97 -5.26
N GLY A 11 -8.94 25.06 -4.57
CA GLY A 11 -8.74 23.62 -4.66
C GLY A 11 -7.59 23.11 -3.80
N GLY A 12 -7.14 21.89 -4.09
CA GLY A 12 -6.13 21.18 -3.29
C GLY A 12 -6.72 20.42 -2.09
N ASP A 13 -5.91 19.53 -1.51
CA ASP A 13 -6.28 18.74 -0.34
C ASP A 13 -6.17 19.54 0.97
N ALA A 14 -6.63 18.97 2.09
CA ALA A 14 -6.65 19.65 3.39
C ALA A 14 -5.26 20.16 3.82
N THR A 15 -4.20 19.40 3.52
CA THR A 15 -2.81 19.80 3.79
C THR A 15 -2.40 21.02 2.97
N THR A 16 -2.67 21.00 1.66
CA THR A 16 -2.38 22.14 0.77
C THR A 16 -3.11 23.39 1.23
N GLN A 17 -4.39 23.25 1.58
CA GLN A 17 -5.21 24.35 2.09
C GLN A 17 -4.67 24.89 3.43
N TYR A 18 -4.25 24.00 4.32
CA TYR A 18 -3.64 24.36 5.60
C TYR A 18 -2.33 25.13 5.43
N LEU A 19 -1.42 24.63 4.59
CA LEU A 19 -0.14 25.29 4.31
C LEU A 19 -0.34 26.66 3.64
N CYS A 20 -1.29 26.78 2.71
CA CYS A 20 -1.64 28.06 2.08
C CYS A 20 -2.13 29.09 3.12
N LEU A 21 -2.99 28.68 4.07
CA LEU A 21 -3.42 29.57 5.15
C LEU A 21 -2.25 30.02 6.04
N LEU A 22 -1.31 29.12 6.36
CA LEU A 22 -0.12 29.49 7.13
C LEU A 22 0.75 30.50 6.37
N GLU A 23 1.02 30.26 5.09
CA GLU A 23 1.83 31.15 4.25
C GLU A 23 1.19 32.54 4.13
N VAL A 24 -0.12 32.61 3.87
CA VAL A 24 -0.87 33.88 3.83
C VAL A 24 -0.80 34.60 5.18
N GLY A 25 -0.93 33.89 6.30
CA GLY A 25 -0.82 34.48 7.63
C GLY A 25 0.57 35.08 7.89
N GLU A 26 1.63 34.41 7.45
CA GLU A 26 3.01 34.90 7.55
C GLU A 26 3.26 36.11 6.64
N LEU A 27 2.74 36.10 5.40
CA LEU A 27 2.84 37.24 4.49
C LEU A 27 2.15 38.51 5.03
N ILE A 28 0.97 38.35 5.63
CA ILE A 28 0.26 39.46 6.29
C ILE A 28 1.06 39.97 7.50
N SER A 29 1.68 39.08 8.26
CA SER A 29 2.44 39.43 9.47
C SER A 29 3.81 40.08 9.14
N GLY A 30 4.47 39.64 8.05
CA GLY A 30 5.75 40.16 7.58
C GLY A 30 5.64 41.52 6.87
N GLY A 31 4.45 41.87 6.37
CA GLY A 31 4.14 43.19 5.83
C GLY A 31 3.73 44.19 6.90
N GLN A 32 4.70 44.65 7.72
CA GLN A 32 4.57 45.76 8.71
C GLN A 32 3.13 46.08 9.20
N ALA A 33 2.43 45.13 9.80
CA ALA A 33 1.21 45.44 10.52
C ALA A 33 1.58 45.75 11.97
N GLY A 34 1.64 47.05 12.30
CA GLY A 34 1.37 47.51 13.66
C GLY A 34 -0.07 47.16 14.06
N ALA A 35 -0.59 47.70 15.17
CA ALA A 35 -1.89 47.35 15.78
C ALA A 35 -3.18 47.68 14.95
N ASP A 36 -3.17 47.48 13.63
CA ASP A 36 -4.19 47.83 12.62
C ASP A 36 -4.74 46.55 11.93
N PRO A 37 -5.91 46.56 11.24
CA PRO A 37 -6.53 45.54 10.38
C PRO A 37 -5.70 44.37 9.84
N GLY A 38 -4.42 44.55 9.50
CA GLY A 38 -3.51 43.45 9.16
C GLY A 38 -3.34 42.43 10.28
N GLY A 39 -3.22 42.86 11.54
CA GLY A 39 -3.14 41.95 12.69
C GLY A 39 -4.42 41.14 12.87
N VAL A 40 -5.59 41.78 12.75
CA VAL A 40 -6.89 41.11 12.80
C VAL A 40 -7.04 40.11 11.65
N ALA A 41 -6.61 40.47 10.45
CA ALA A 41 -6.62 39.56 9.31
C ALA A 41 -5.68 38.36 9.51
N ALA A 42 -4.48 38.57 10.05
CA ALA A 42 -3.56 37.49 10.39
C ALA A 42 -4.13 36.56 11.47
N ASP A 43 -4.79 37.11 12.49
CA ASP A 43 -5.48 36.33 13.52
C ASP A 43 -6.59 35.47 12.93
N MET A 44 -7.43 36.05 12.06
CA MET A 44 -8.52 35.33 11.39
C MET A 44 -8.01 34.20 10.48
N VAL A 45 -6.89 34.41 9.79
CA VAL A 45 -6.27 33.39 8.94
C VAL A 45 -5.65 32.27 9.80
N ARG A 46 -4.96 32.62 10.90
CA ARG A 46 -4.42 31.63 11.84
C ARG A 46 -5.52 30.82 12.51
N GLU A 47 -6.63 31.45 12.88
CA GLU A 47 -7.80 30.75 13.43
C GLU A 47 -8.43 29.81 12.39
N ALA A 48 -8.53 30.25 11.13
CA ALA A 48 -8.99 29.40 10.03
C ALA A 48 -8.08 28.17 9.83
N ALA A 49 -6.76 28.35 9.89
CA ALA A 49 -5.79 27.26 9.82
C ALA A 49 -5.91 26.31 11.02
N ALA A 50 -6.08 26.85 12.23
CA ALA A 50 -6.25 26.06 13.44
C ALA A 50 -7.54 25.22 13.43
N GLN A 51 -8.64 25.79 12.92
CA GLN A 51 -9.90 25.06 12.72
C GLN A 51 -9.74 23.93 11.70
N LEU A 52 -9.09 24.19 10.56
CA LEU A 52 -8.83 23.17 9.56
C LEU A 52 -7.94 22.05 10.11
N LEU A 53 -6.88 22.39 10.85
CA LEU A 53 -6.04 21.42 11.53
C LEU A 53 -6.82 20.63 12.60
N ALA A 54 -7.81 21.21 13.25
CA ALA A 54 -8.63 20.50 14.23
C ALA A 54 -9.59 19.51 13.55
N GLU A 55 -10.16 19.87 12.39
CA GLU A 55 -11.08 19.03 11.62
C GLU A 55 -10.35 17.88 10.91
N ASP A 56 -9.23 18.15 10.24
CA ASP A 56 -8.51 17.20 9.39
C ASP A 56 -7.14 16.81 10.00
N SER A 57 -7.09 16.72 11.33
CA SER A 57 -5.83 16.66 12.07
C SER A 57 -4.93 15.49 11.69
N GLU A 58 -5.51 14.30 11.50
CA GLU A 58 -4.76 13.08 11.20
C GLU A 58 -4.19 13.14 9.77
N PHE A 59 -5.00 13.60 8.82
CA PHE A 59 -4.62 13.77 7.42
C PHE A 59 -3.47 14.77 7.27
N ILE A 60 -3.64 15.97 7.83
CA ILE A 60 -2.66 17.06 7.72
C ILE A 60 -1.34 16.66 8.38
N ARG A 61 -1.40 16.02 9.56
CA ARG A 61 -0.20 15.57 10.26
C ARG A 61 0.51 14.44 9.53
N ALA A 62 -0.22 13.48 8.96
CA ALA A 62 0.40 12.41 8.18
C ALA A 62 1.24 12.97 7.02
N ASP A 63 0.72 13.98 6.31
CA ASP A 63 1.47 14.62 5.23
C ASP A 63 2.66 15.44 5.72
N ILE A 64 2.47 16.26 6.76
CA ILE A 64 3.54 17.10 7.31
C ILE A 64 4.66 16.23 7.86
N ASN A 65 4.33 15.22 8.66
CA ASN A 65 5.32 14.38 9.33
C ASN A 65 6.11 13.51 8.36
N THR A 66 5.58 13.23 7.16
CA THR A 66 6.23 12.39 6.15
C THR A 66 6.79 13.19 4.97
N PHE A 67 6.69 14.52 5.00
CA PHE A 67 7.06 15.39 3.89
C PHE A 67 8.50 15.14 3.40
N ASP A 68 9.47 15.22 4.31
CA ASP A 68 10.90 15.03 3.99
C ASP A 68 11.17 13.65 3.42
N VAL A 69 10.58 12.60 4.01
CA VAL A 69 10.72 11.23 3.51
C VAL A 69 10.16 11.11 2.09
N SER A 70 8.97 11.66 1.85
CA SER A 70 8.31 11.60 0.55
C SER A 70 9.10 12.32 -0.55
N ALA A 71 9.82 13.40 -0.22
CA ALA A 71 10.66 14.13 -1.15
C ALA A 71 11.86 13.31 -1.68
N HIS A 72 12.25 12.26 -0.95
CA HIS A 72 13.32 11.35 -1.35
C HIS A 72 12.84 10.11 -2.13
N VAL A 73 11.52 9.92 -2.27
CA VAL A 73 10.94 8.77 -2.98
C VAL A 73 11.05 8.94 -4.51
N GLY A 74 11.02 10.17 -5.02
CA GLY A 74 11.11 10.45 -6.44
C GLY A 74 10.77 11.89 -6.79
N ASP A 75 10.18 12.10 -7.97
CA ASP A 75 9.67 13.40 -8.38
C ASP A 75 8.43 13.83 -7.56
N ALA A 76 7.92 15.03 -7.84
CA ALA A 76 6.76 15.57 -7.13
C ALA A 76 5.51 14.68 -7.24
N GLN A 77 5.33 13.97 -8.36
CA GLN A 77 4.20 13.09 -8.58
C GLN A 77 4.36 11.80 -7.76
N ALA A 78 5.55 11.20 -7.75
CA ALA A 78 5.86 10.04 -6.93
C ALA A 78 5.76 10.35 -5.43
N ALA A 79 6.22 11.53 -5.01
CA ALA A 79 6.10 12.00 -3.63
C ALA A 79 4.63 12.19 -3.21
N ALA A 80 3.81 12.79 -4.08
CA ALA A 80 2.37 12.98 -3.83
C ALA A 80 1.63 11.64 -3.78
N ALA A 81 1.94 10.73 -4.71
CA ALA A 81 1.42 9.37 -4.71
C ALA A 81 1.80 8.68 -3.40
N PHE A 82 3.07 8.70 -2.99
CA PHE A 82 3.55 8.11 -1.75
C PHE A 82 2.84 8.66 -0.50
N ARG A 83 2.63 9.97 -0.39
CA ARG A 83 1.90 10.54 0.76
C ARG A 83 0.44 10.10 0.80
N SER A 84 -0.26 10.14 -0.33
CA SER A 84 -1.63 9.62 -0.40
C SER A 84 -1.71 8.16 0.02
N ALA A 85 -0.77 7.40 -0.50
CA ALA A 85 -0.60 6.00 -0.29
C ALA A 85 -0.30 5.69 1.21
N TYR A 86 0.59 6.46 1.85
CA TYR A 86 0.88 6.38 3.29
C TYR A 86 -0.36 6.68 4.15
N ARG A 87 -1.14 7.70 3.80
CA ARG A 87 -2.38 8.03 4.53
C ARG A 87 -3.38 6.88 4.50
N ASP A 88 -3.54 6.21 3.37
CA ASP A 88 -4.45 5.06 3.26
C ASP A 88 -4.02 3.92 4.23
N VAL A 89 -2.71 3.70 4.39
CA VAL A 89 -2.18 2.71 5.34
C VAL A 89 -2.41 3.16 6.78
N VAL A 90 -2.04 4.38 7.14
CA VAL A 90 -2.03 4.82 8.54
C VAL A 90 -3.42 5.16 9.05
N LEU A 91 -4.29 5.70 8.19
CA LEU A 91 -5.60 6.18 8.59
C LEU A 91 -6.70 5.16 8.31
N ALA A 92 -6.66 4.48 7.16
CA ALA A 92 -7.76 3.62 6.70
C ALA A 92 -7.54 2.11 6.88
N SER A 93 -6.29 1.65 7.07
CA SER A 93 -6.00 0.22 7.23
C SER A 93 -6.11 -0.23 8.67
N ASP A 94 -7.01 -1.18 8.94
CA ASP A 94 -7.13 -1.86 10.25
C ASP A 94 -6.37 -3.21 10.28
N SER A 95 -5.68 -3.59 9.19
CA SER A 95 -5.05 -4.91 9.10
C SER A 95 -3.73 -4.92 8.35
N LEU A 96 -2.87 -5.86 8.75
CA LEU A 96 -1.64 -6.18 8.04
C LEU A 96 -1.85 -6.46 6.55
N ASN A 97 -2.91 -7.19 6.22
CA ASN A 97 -3.20 -7.56 4.83
C ASN A 97 -3.51 -6.35 3.96
N ALA A 98 -4.26 -5.37 4.47
CA ALA A 98 -4.48 -4.13 3.73
C ALA A 98 -3.17 -3.32 3.54
N THR A 99 -2.29 -3.30 4.55
CA THR A 99 -0.94 -2.72 4.45
C THR A 99 -0.07 -3.43 3.42
N LEU A 100 -0.16 -4.75 3.34
CA LEU A 100 0.58 -5.56 2.38
C LEU A 100 0.05 -5.37 0.94
N GLN A 101 -1.27 -5.39 0.76
CA GLN A 101 -1.90 -5.12 -0.54
C GLN A 101 -1.50 -3.75 -1.08
N TYR A 102 -1.46 -2.77 -0.18
CA TYR A 102 -0.95 -1.45 -0.46
C TYR A 102 0.49 -1.47 -1.00
N LEU A 103 1.43 -2.10 -0.27
CA LEU A 103 2.85 -2.13 -0.67
C LEU A 103 3.04 -2.83 -2.03
N LEU A 104 2.29 -3.91 -2.26
CA LEU A 104 2.32 -4.65 -3.53
C LEU A 104 1.79 -3.80 -4.70
N ARG A 105 0.75 -3.00 -4.46
CA ARG A 105 0.22 -2.06 -5.44
C ARG A 105 1.20 -0.93 -5.75
N ALA A 106 1.76 -0.30 -4.71
CA ALA A 106 2.73 0.78 -4.87
C ALA A 106 3.96 0.35 -5.68
N MET A 107 4.42 -0.89 -5.47
CA MET A 107 5.48 -1.51 -6.28
C MET A 107 5.05 -1.76 -7.73
N GLY A 108 3.80 -2.16 -7.98
CA GLY A 108 3.29 -2.48 -9.32
C GLY A 108 2.96 -1.27 -10.22
N GLU A 109 2.81 -0.09 -9.62
CA GLU A 109 2.56 1.18 -10.31
C GLU A 109 3.86 1.93 -10.67
N GLY A 110 4.94 1.70 -9.91
CA GLY A 110 6.28 2.23 -10.21
C GLY A 110 7.09 1.25 -11.07
N ALA A 111 7.33 1.58 -12.34
CA ALA A 111 8.20 0.78 -13.20
C ALA A 111 9.62 0.69 -12.59
N GLY A 112 9.97 -0.47 -12.01
CA GLY A 112 11.30 -0.75 -11.48
C GLY A 112 11.52 -0.41 -10.00
N THR A 113 10.47 -0.10 -9.24
CA THR A 113 10.63 0.10 -7.79
C THR A 113 10.76 -1.25 -7.08
N ASP A 114 11.90 -1.47 -6.44
CA ASP A 114 12.17 -2.64 -5.61
C ASP A 114 11.25 -2.64 -4.37
N PHE A 115 10.62 -3.78 -4.06
CA PHE A 115 9.78 -3.94 -2.86
C PHE A 115 10.53 -3.48 -1.60
N ASP A 116 11.82 -3.79 -1.51
CA ASP A 116 12.64 -3.40 -0.36
C ASP A 116 12.75 -1.88 -0.26
N LYS A 117 12.86 -1.15 -1.39
CA LYS A 117 12.88 0.32 -1.39
C LYS A 117 11.55 0.92 -0.96
N VAL A 118 10.43 0.36 -1.44
CA VAL A 118 9.08 0.80 -1.01
C VAL A 118 8.94 0.58 0.49
N LEU A 119 9.30 -0.63 0.97
CA LEU A 119 9.22 -1.01 2.37
C LEU A 119 10.07 -0.10 3.27
N GLU A 120 11.32 0.18 2.89
CA GLU A 120 12.19 1.08 3.67
C GLU A 120 11.68 2.52 3.66
N SER A 121 11.14 3.01 2.54
CA SER A 121 10.52 4.34 2.49
C SER A 121 9.30 4.43 3.41
N THR A 122 8.45 3.40 3.42
CA THR A 122 7.28 3.34 4.33
C THR A 122 7.71 3.24 5.79
N LYS A 123 8.76 2.47 6.13
CA LYS A 123 9.32 2.43 7.49
C LYS A 123 9.87 3.78 7.92
N ALA A 124 10.60 4.47 7.05
CA ALA A 124 11.12 5.79 7.33
C ALA A 124 9.98 6.80 7.59
N ALA A 125 8.92 6.75 6.79
CA ALA A 125 7.74 7.58 6.96
C ALA A 125 7.02 7.32 8.29
N LEU A 126 6.77 6.05 8.64
CA LEU A 126 6.21 5.67 9.94
C LEU A 126 7.10 6.12 11.11
N GLY A 127 8.42 6.00 10.94
CA GLY A 127 9.41 6.45 11.92
C GLY A 127 9.35 7.96 12.14
N ALA A 128 9.27 8.74 11.06
CA ALA A 128 9.15 10.19 11.13
C ALA A 128 7.84 10.62 11.81
N ASP A 129 6.73 9.97 11.47
CA ASP A 129 5.42 10.23 12.06
C ASP A 129 5.35 9.86 13.54
N LEU A 130 5.93 8.71 13.92
CA LEU A 130 6.02 8.29 15.31
C LEU A 130 6.94 9.23 16.13
N ALA A 131 8.03 9.72 15.54
CA ALA A 131 8.97 10.63 16.18
C ALA A 131 8.44 12.07 16.29
N ALA A 132 7.43 12.44 15.50
CA ALA A 132 6.87 13.77 15.51
C ALA A 132 6.33 14.16 16.90
N ALA A 133 6.42 15.45 17.21
CA ALA A 133 5.86 16.00 18.45
C ALA A 133 4.36 15.73 18.54
N ARG A 134 3.67 15.76 17.40
CA ARG A 134 2.26 15.39 17.24
C ARG A 134 2.12 14.37 16.10
N PRO A 135 2.11 13.07 16.41
CA PRO A 135 1.86 12.03 15.42
C PRO A 135 0.50 12.20 14.74
N SER A 136 0.37 11.63 13.55
CA SER A 136 -0.86 11.64 12.77
C SER A 136 -2.01 10.89 13.44
N THR A 137 -1.70 9.79 14.14
CA THR A 137 -2.67 8.96 14.86
C THR A 137 -2.05 8.46 16.17
N ASP A 138 -2.71 7.55 16.87
CA ASP A 138 -2.21 6.99 18.13
C ASP A 138 -0.84 6.29 17.95
N ARG A 139 0.08 6.53 18.90
CA ARG A 139 1.45 5.99 18.85
C ARG A 139 1.49 4.46 18.84
N VAL A 140 0.57 3.81 19.55
CA VAL A 140 0.47 2.34 19.60
C VAL A 140 0.13 1.80 18.22
N ARG A 141 -0.80 2.45 17.51
CA ARG A 141 -1.13 2.07 16.12
C ARG A 141 0.07 2.19 15.19
N LEU A 142 0.80 3.29 15.24
CA LEU A 142 2.02 3.48 14.44
C LEU A 142 3.09 2.42 14.78
N GLN A 143 3.27 2.07 16.06
CA GLN A 143 4.20 1.03 16.49
C GLN A 143 3.79 -0.38 16.04
N HIS A 144 2.49 -0.68 16.03
CA HIS A 144 1.98 -1.92 15.46
C HIS A 144 2.29 -2.01 13.96
N LEU A 145 2.03 -0.94 13.19
CA LEU A 145 2.36 -0.88 11.76
C LEU A 145 3.87 -1.05 11.51
N VAL A 146 4.73 -0.45 12.33
CA VAL A 146 6.19 -0.66 12.23
C VAL A 146 6.56 -2.13 12.44
N THR A 147 5.96 -2.79 13.43
CA THR A 147 6.20 -4.22 13.73
C THR A 147 5.76 -5.10 12.57
N ASP A 148 4.57 -4.83 12.06
CA ASP A 148 4.00 -5.46 10.87
C ASP A 148 4.93 -5.37 9.66
N LEU A 149 5.48 -4.19 9.37
CA LEU A 149 6.42 -4.00 8.25
C LEU A 149 7.72 -4.81 8.38
N TYR A 150 8.19 -5.12 9.59
CA TYR A 150 9.34 -6.00 9.76
C TYR A 150 9.05 -7.42 9.28
N HIS A 151 7.82 -7.90 9.52
CA HIS A 151 7.38 -9.22 9.09
C HIS A 151 7.15 -9.32 7.58
N LEU A 152 6.87 -8.19 6.92
CA LEU A 152 6.64 -8.15 5.49
C LEU A 152 7.90 -8.28 4.63
N LYS A 153 9.12 -8.27 5.20
CA LYS A 153 10.35 -8.43 4.40
C LYS A 153 10.37 -9.72 3.56
N VAL A 154 9.74 -10.79 4.05
CA VAL A 154 9.64 -12.09 3.35
C VAL A 154 8.81 -11.99 2.06
N ILE A 155 7.97 -10.97 1.91
CA ILE A 155 7.14 -10.78 0.71
C ILE A 155 7.98 -10.52 -0.53
N SER A 156 9.16 -9.88 -0.40
CA SER A 156 10.13 -9.77 -1.49
C SER A 156 10.42 -11.14 -2.12
N THR A 157 10.59 -12.17 -1.29
CA THR A 157 10.85 -13.55 -1.74
C THR A 157 9.66 -14.13 -2.51
N VAL A 158 8.43 -13.83 -2.07
CA VAL A 158 7.21 -14.26 -2.77
C VAL A 158 7.09 -13.58 -4.13
N VAL A 159 7.38 -12.28 -4.20
CA VAL A 159 7.38 -11.51 -5.46
C VAL A 159 8.46 -12.03 -6.42
N ASP A 160 9.64 -12.36 -5.91
CA ASP A 160 10.71 -12.99 -6.69
C ASP A 160 10.31 -14.35 -7.24
N GLN A 161 9.60 -15.16 -6.45
CA GLN A 161 9.08 -16.46 -6.89
C GLN A 161 8.00 -16.29 -7.97
N CYS A 162 7.07 -15.36 -7.80
CA CYS A 162 6.09 -15.02 -8.82
C CYS A 162 6.76 -14.53 -10.12
N THR A 163 7.87 -13.79 -10.01
CA THR A 163 8.68 -13.36 -11.17
C THR A 163 9.31 -14.55 -11.88
N LYS A 164 9.95 -15.46 -11.14
CA LYS A 164 10.54 -16.70 -11.68
C LYS A 164 9.49 -17.61 -12.31
N LEU A 165 8.30 -17.68 -11.73
CA LEU A 165 7.17 -18.42 -12.28
C LEU A 165 6.75 -17.85 -13.64
N GLY A 166 6.54 -16.54 -13.73
CA GLY A 166 6.20 -15.89 -15.00
C GLY A 166 7.26 -16.09 -16.08
N GLN A 167 8.55 -16.04 -15.71
CA GLN A 167 9.65 -16.34 -16.63
C GLN A 167 9.63 -17.79 -17.10
N THR A 168 9.40 -18.74 -16.19
CA THR A 168 9.32 -20.17 -16.50
C THR A 168 8.18 -20.47 -17.46
N LEU A 169 6.99 -19.94 -17.18
CA LEU A 169 5.80 -20.12 -18.01
C LEU A 169 5.97 -19.49 -19.40
N ARG A 170 6.62 -18.33 -19.49
CA ARG A 170 6.96 -17.72 -20.77
C ARG A 170 7.94 -18.58 -21.57
N THR A 171 9.02 -19.05 -20.95
CA THR A 171 10.06 -19.82 -21.64
C THR A 171 9.58 -21.20 -22.08
N ARG A 172 8.78 -21.89 -21.25
CA ARG A 172 8.30 -23.24 -21.54
C ARG A 172 7.06 -23.26 -22.43
N HIS A 173 6.12 -22.34 -22.21
CA HIS A 173 4.77 -22.39 -22.78
C HIS A 173 4.45 -21.19 -23.69
N GLY A 174 5.39 -20.27 -23.89
CA GLY A 174 5.17 -19.07 -24.71
C GLY A 174 4.12 -18.10 -24.14
N MET A 175 3.83 -18.19 -22.84
CA MET A 175 2.83 -17.34 -22.20
C MET A 175 3.20 -15.86 -22.24
N ALA A 176 2.18 -15.01 -22.36
CA ALA A 176 2.34 -13.57 -22.20
C ALA A 176 2.88 -13.24 -20.79
N PRO A 177 3.73 -12.20 -20.65
CA PRO A 177 4.21 -11.77 -19.35
C PRO A 177 3.05 -11.25 -18.50
N PHE A 178 3.09 -11.54 -17.19
CA PHE A 178 2.21 -10.95 -16.20
C PHE A 178 3.02 -10.23 -15.11
N LYS A 179 2.37 -9.34 -14.36
CA LYS A 179 3.01 -8.65 -13.25
C LYS A 179 3.09 -9.58 -12.04
N ALA A 180 4.30 -9.88 -11.58
CA ALA A 180 4.52 -10.72 -10.40
C ALA A 180 3.85 -10.16 -9.14
N THR A 181 3.76 -8.83 -9.04
CA THR A 181 3.12 -8.11 -7.93
C THR A 181 1.62 -8.34 -7.88
N GLU A 182 0.96 -8.46 -9.04
CA GLU A 182 -0.47 -8.80 -9.13
C GLU A 182 -0.73 -10.24 -8.69
N LEU A 183 0.16 -11.19 -9.04
CA LEU A 183 0.06 -12.56 -8.54
C LEU A 183 0.28 -12.61 -7.03
N ALA A 184 1.32 -11.96 -6.52
CA ALA A 184 1.56 -11.88 -5.07
C ALA A 184 0.36 -11.28 -4.32
N SER A 185 -0.26 -10.23 -4.87
CA SER A 185 -1.48 -9.61 -4.34
C SER A 185 -2.65 -10.60 -4.27
N ASP A 186 -2.87 -11.39 -5.32
CA ASP A 186 -3.92 -12.41 -5.32
C ASP A 186 -3.64 -13.53 -4.32
N LEU A 187 -2.38 -13.96 -4.18
CA LEU A 187 -1.98 -14.98 -3.21
C LEU A 187 -2.20 -14.49 -1.77
N VAL A 188 -1.87 -13.23 -1.48
CA VAL A 188 -2.12 -12.59 -0.19
C VAL A 188 -3.63 -12.46 0.09
N SER A 189 -4.42 -12.16 -0.94
CA SER A 189 -5.88 -12.12 -0.80
C SER A 189 -6.42 -13.49 -0.41
N LEU A 190 -5.96 -14.55 -1.09
CA LEU A 190 -6.37 -15.93 -0.79
C LEU A 190 -5.95 -16.38 0.61
N SER A 191 -4.76 -16.01 1.09
CA SER A 191 -4.33 -16.36 2.45
C SER A 191 -5.17 -15.73 3.55
N ASN A 192 -5.88 -14.64 3.24
CA ASN A 192 -6.81 -13.99 4.15
C ASN A 192 -8.23 -14.59 4.11
N GLU A 193 -8.54 -15.44 3.13
CA GLU A 193 -9.86 -16.05 2.99
C GLU A 193 -10.04 -17.19 4.00
N ARG A 194 -11.15 -17.17 4.74
CA ARG A 194 -11.44 -18.18 5.77
C ARG A 194 -11.67 -19.59 5.18
N TRP A 195 -12.22 -19.67 3.98
CA TRP A 195 -12.57 -20.91 3.30
C TRP A 195 -12.15 -20.82 1.83
N VAL A 196 -11.19 -21.66 1.44
CA VAL A 196 -10.70 -21.74 0.07
C VAL A 196 -10.79 -23.19 -0.40
N ASP A 197 -11.35 -23.40 -1.59
CA ASP A 197 -11.43 -24.69 -2.25
C ASP A 197 -10.52 -24.75 -3.49
N ALA A 198 -10.36 -25.94 -4.07
CA ALA A 198 -9.53 -26.16 -5.25
C ALA A 198 -9.97 -25.30 -6.45
N SER A 199 -11.29 -25.08 -6.60
CA SER A 199 -11.83 -24.24 -7.67
C SER A 199 -11.37 -22.79 -7.54
N ARG A 200 -11.30 -22.27 -6.31
CA ARG A 200 -10.88 -20.90 -6.01
C ARG A 200 -9.40 -20.70 -6.35
N VAL A 201 -8.55 -21.68 -6.03
CA VAL A 201 -7.13 -21.64 -6.43
C VAL A 201 -7.00 -21.80 -7.95
N GLY A 202 -7.75 -22.71 -8.56
CA GLY A 202 -7.77 -22.94 -10.01
C GLY A 202 -8.08 -21.68 -10.83
N ARG A 203 -8.98 -20.83 -10.34
CA ARG A 203 -9.34 -19.54 -10.98
C ARG A 203 -8.16 -18.58 -11.15
N LEU A 204 -7.09 -18.72 -10.37
CA LEU A 204 -5.86 -17.94 -10.60
C LEU A 204 -5.24 -18.28 -11.94
N ALA A 205 -5.18 -19.57 -12.31
CA ALA A 205 -4.62 -19.98 -13.59
C ALA A 205 -5.42 -19.40 -14.76
N ASP A 206 -6.74 -19.28 -14.62
CA ASP A 206 -7.60 -18.62 -15.61
C ASP A 206 -7.27 -17.13 -15.72
N ARG A 207 -7.19 -16.43 -14.58
CA ARG A 207 -6.91 -14.99 -14.51
C ARG A 207 -5.58 -14.61 -15.16
N PHE A 208 -4.55 -15.42 -14.95
CA PHE A 208 -3.21 -15.21 -15.50
C PHE A 208 -2.99 -15.87 -16.86
N GLY A 209 -4.05 -16.45 -17.47
CA GLY A 209 -4.01 -17.03 -18.81
C GLY A 209 -3.27 -18.36 -18.92
N ALA A 210 -2.89 -18.99 -17.81
CA ALA A 210 -2.24 -20.30 -17.76
C ALA A 210 -3.20 -21.46 -18.09
N ALA A 211 -4.51 -21.26 -17.93
CA ALA A 211 -5.51 -22.30 -18.17
C ALA A 211 -5.68 -22.72 -19.64
N ARG A 212 -5.03 -22.02 -20.59
CA ARG A 212 -5.13 -22.32 -22.03
C ARG A 212 -4.40 -23.59 -22.46
N LEU A 213 -3.35 -23.98 -21.71
CA LEU A 213 -2.56 -25.17 -21.97
C LEU A 213 -2.53 -26.02 -20.70
N PRO A 214 -2.87 -27.33 -20.75
CA PRO A 214 -2.90 -28.18 -19.56
C PRO A 214 -1.57 -28.17 -18.77
N SER A 215 -0.44 -28.34 -19.46
CA SER A 215 0.90 -28.29 -18.86
C SER A 215 1.24 -26.93 -18.23
N ALA A 216 0.81 -25.82 -18.84
CA ALA A 216 1.00 -24.49 -18.30
C ALA A 216 0.16 -24.26 -17.03
N LYS A 217 -1.05 -24.84 -16.98
CA LYS A 217 -1.91 -24.80 -15.80
C LYS A 217 -1.27 -25.54 -14.62
N VAL A 218 -0.72 -26.73 -14.86
CA VAL A 218 -0.01 -27.51 -13.82
C VAL A 218 1.23 -26.76 -13.30
N ASP A 219 2.07 -26.24 -14.20
CA ASP A 219 3.26 -25.45 -13.83
C ASP A 219 2.86 -24.19 -13.05
N PHE A 220 1.80 -23.48 -13.47
CA PHE A 220 1.30 -22.28 -12.79
C PHE A 220 0.81 -22.60 -11.38
N LEU A 221 -0.05 -23.61 -11.22
CA LEU A 221 -0.63 -23.95 -9.92
C LEU A 221 0.43 -24.49 -8.95
N THR A 222 1.41 -25.24 -9.46
CA THR A 222 2.57 -25.69 -8.68
C THR A 222 3.38 -24.50 -8.16
N GLY A 223 3.73 -23.57 -9.06
CA GLY A 223 4.46 -22.36 -8.68
C GLY A 223 3.69 -21.46 -7.72
N ALA A 224 2.38 -21.30 -7.93
CA ALA A 224 1.51 -20.53 -7.03
C ALA A 224 1.46 -21.14 -5.63
N ARG A 225 1.37 -22.48 -5.52
CA ARG A 225 1.42 -23.19 -4.24
C ARG A 225 2.76 -23.04 -3.54
N ASP A 226 3.87 -23.09 -4.27
CA ASP A 226 5.20 -22.87 -3.70
C ASP A 226 5.38 -21.44 -3.17
N SER A 227 4.84 -20.45 -3.88
CA SER A 227 4.75 -19.07 -3.41
C SER A 227 3.91 -18.93 -2.14
N LEU A 228 2.74 -19.60 -2.06
CA LEU A 228 1.90 -19.61 -0.86
C LEU A 228 2.62 -20.16 0.36
N ARG A 229 3.47 -21.19 0.19
CA ARG A 229 4.22 -21.78 1.30
C ARG A 229 5.21 -20.81 1.94
N GLN A 230 5.74 -19.86 1.17
CA GLN A 230 6.70 -18.85 1.65
C GLN A 230 6.05 -17.67 2.37
N LEU A 231 4.73 -17.49 2.27
CA LEU A 231 4.06 -16.42 2.97
C LEU A 231 4.27 -16.56 4.50
N PRO A 232 4.54 -15.45 5.21
CA PRO A 232 4.64 -15.45 6.67
C PRO A 232 3.35 -15.98 7.33
N PRO A 233 3.43 -16.74 8.44
CA PRO A 233 2.25 -17.28 9.13
C PRO A 233 1.20 -16.23 9.52
N LEU A 234 1.67 -15.04 9.89
CA LEU A 234 0.88 -13.84 10.23
C LEU A 234 0.04 -13.24 9.09
N VAL A 235 0.31 -13.59 7.83
CA VAL A 235 -0.51 -13.17 6.67
C VAL A 235 -1.78 -14.02 6.54
N PHE A 236 -1.77 -15.23 7.13
CA PHE A 236 -2.90 -16.14 7.11
C PHE A 236 -3.90 -15.81 8.23
N SER A 237 -5.18 -16.01 7.95
CA SER A 237 -6.24 -15.80 8.95
C SER A 237 -6.11 -16.72 10.17
N SER A 238 -5.59 -17.94 9.99
CA SER A 238 -5.22 -18.87 11.05
C SER A 238 -4.24 -19.95 10.55
N PRO A 239 -3.55 -20.68 11.45
CA PRO A 239 -2.74 -21.84 11.06
C PRO A 239 -3.53 -22.92 10.30
N GLU A 240 -4.79 -23.14 10.67
CA GLU A 240 -5.69 -24.09 10.01
C GLU A 240 -6.05 -23.59 8.60
N SER A 241 -6.37 -22.30 8.45
CA SER A 241 -6.64 -21.71 7.12
C SER A 241 -5.43 -21.82 6.20
N ARG A 242 -4.21 -21.67 6.72
CA ARG A 242 -2.98 -21.92 5.95
C ARG A 242 -2.93 -23.34 5.42
N GLN A 243 -3.17 -24.34 6.27
CA GLN A 243 -3.13 -25.75 5.85
C GLN A 243 -4.23 -26.05 4.83
N SER A 244 -5.46 -25.60 5.09
CA SER A 244 -6.59 -25.78 4.16
C SER A 244 -6.33 -25.15 2.79
N LEU A 245 -5.71 -23.96 2.73
CA LEU A 245 -5.35 -23.34 1.46
C LEU A 245 -4.28 -24.14 0.70
N LEU A 246 -3.27 -24.66 1.40
CA LEU A 246 -2.22 -25.47 0.77
C LEU A 246 -2.73 -26.83 0.28
N ASP A 247 -3.73 -27.40 0.96
CA ASP A 247 -4.40 -28.63 0.56
C ASP A 247 -5.32 -28.38 -0.64
N ALA A 248 -6.12 -27.31 -0.61
CA ALA A 248 -6.93 -26.89 -1.75
C ALA A 248 -6.08 -26.62 -3.00
N ALA A 249 -4.91 -26.00 -2.84
CA ALA A 249 -3.96 -25.80 -3.93
C ALA A 249 -3.38 -27.11 -4.45
N GLN A 250 -3.15 -28.11 -3.58
CA GLN A 250 -2.71 -29.44 -4.00
C GLN A 250 -3.81 -30.15 -4.81
N THR A 251 -5.06 -30.14 -4.34
CA THR A 251 -6.19 -30.71 -5.08
C THR A 251 -6.35 -30.05 -6.45
N ALA A 252 -6.18 -28.73 -6.55
CA ALA A 252 -6.23 -28.03 -7.83
C ALA A 252 -5.11 -28.47 -8.80
N ILE A 253 -3.92 -28.80 -8.29
CA ILE A 253 -2.82 -29.37 -9.08
C ILE A 253 -3.18 -30.77 -9.55
N ASP A 254 -3.68 -31.62 -8.65
CA ASP A 254 -4.05 -33.01 -8.97
C ASP A 254 -5.17 -33.05 -10.03
N ASP A 255 -6.18 -32.19 -9.92
CA ASP A 255 -7.24 -32.02 -10.91
C ASP A 255 -6.69 -31.55 -12.26
N ALA A 256 -5.70 -30.67 -12.27
CA ALA A 256 -5.06 -30.18 -13.49
C ALA A 256 -4.22 -31.26 -14.18
N ILE A 257 -3.49 -32.08 -13.41
CA ILE A 257 -2.73 -33.23 -13.93
C ILE A 257 -3.70 -34.27 -14.53
N GLY A 258 -4.78 -34.60 -13.82
CA GLY A 258 -5.77 -35.55 -14.33
C GLY A 258 -6.42 -35.08 -15.64
N ALA A 259 -6.64 -33.77 -15.80
CA ALA A 259 -7.14 -33.19 -17.04
C ALA A 259 -6.09 -33.15 -18.17
N GLU A 260 -4.80 -33.05 -17.84
CA GLU A 260 -3.68 -33.11 -18.80
C GLU A 260 -3.48 -34.52 -19.34
N GLU A 261 -3.52 -35.55 -18.49
CA GLU A 261 -3.32 -36.94 -18.88
C GLU A 261 -4.52 -37.55 -19.64
N GLY A 262 -5.72 -36.99 -19.43
CA GLY A 262 -6.96 -37.46 -20.04
C GLY A 262 -7.37 -36.77 -21.35
N GLY A 263 -6.61 -35.76 -21.81
CA GLY A 263 -6.85 -35.00 -23.03
C GLY A 263 -5.90 -35.37 -24.17
#